data_AF-A0A8S0PS82-F1
#
_entry.id   AF-A0A8S0PS82-F1
#
_cell.length_a   1.000
_cell.length_b   1.000
_cell.length_c   1.000
_cell.angle_alpha   90.00
_cell.angle_beta   90.00
_cell.angle_gamma   90.00
#
_symmetry.space_group_name_H-M   'P 1'
#
loop_
_entity.id
_entity.type
_entity.pdbx_description
1 polymer ?
#
loop_
_entity_poly.entity_id
_entity_poly.type
_entity_poly.pdbx_seq_one_letter_code
_entity_poly.pdbx_strand_id
1 'polypeptide(L)'
;MLYNKSNVGGKNGGFEEKIGNDHPFLSSWKDKIMKSFHEVDEELEGDASIESYCSGTTTVSILRKGEHLIISNLGDSRAVLCTRDDKDQLISEQLTVDLKPNLPGEMERIKSCQGRVLAMDKEPNVYRIWMPDEDCPGLAMSRAFGDFCLKDFGLISTPDVTYRKLTQRDEFVILATDGIWDVLSNNEAVHIVASTKKRSLAAKLLVDQAVRAWRYKYPSAKIDDCAVICLFFKRPRHLLTKSISEVTEPSLNHTEVGEHSYNGNAITDDGLDTVLNCKVEESPETAPNGGDRLDSATHRPRKRRSEKKIEQVGEW
;
A
#
# COMPACT_ATOMS: atom_id res chain seq x y z
N MET A 1 -47.35 -22.01 7.85
CA MET A 1 -46.87 -23.39 8.04
C MET A 1 -45.51 -23.31 8.69
N LEU A 2 -45.44 -23.73 9.96
CA LEU A 2 -44.21 -23.90 10.71
C LEU A 2 -43.62 -25.27 10.37
N TYR A 3 -42.34 -25.35 10.07
CA TYR A 3 -41.60 -26.60 10.15
C TYR A 3 -40.23 -26.36 10.76
N ASN A 4 -39.94 -27.17 11.77
CA ASN A 4 -38.77 -27.13 12.63
C ASN A 4 -38.00 -28.45 12.46
N LYS A 5 -36.74 -28.47 12.93
CA LYS A 5 -35.72 -29.56 12.92
C LYS A 5 -34.78 -29.53 11.69
N SER A 6 -33.44 -29.64 11.82
CA SER A 6 -32.68 -30.41 12.81
C SER A 6 -31.27 -29.86 12.98
N ASN A 7 -30.80 -29.86 14.23
CA ASN A 7 -29.43 -29.64 14.64
C ASN A 7 -28.66 -30.98 14.56
N VAL A 8 -27.57 -31.05 13.79
CA VAL A 8 -26.54 -32.08 13.91
C VAL A 8 -25.19 -31.37 13.84
N GLY A 9 -24.46 -31.45 14.95
CA GLY A 9 -23.18 -30.79 15.13
C GLY A 9 -22.05 -31.46 14.35
N GLY A 10 -21.20 -30.62 13.80
CA GLY A 10 -19.81 -30.93 13.46
C GLY A 10 -18.96 -29.79 13.99
N LYS A 11 -18.42 -29.96 15.20
CA LYS A 11 -17.43 -29.05 15.78
C LYS A 11 -16.14 -29.18 14.95
N ASN A 12 -15.71 -28.08 14.35
CA ASN A 12 -14.31 -27.71 14.13
C ASN A 12 -14.28 -26.21 13.83
N GLY A 13 -14.67 -25.42 14.83
CA GLY A 13 -14.44 -23.98 14.83
C GLY A 13 -13.00 -23.74 15.26
N GLY A 14 -12.11 -23.55 14.29
CA GLY A 14 -10.90 -22.77 14.54
C GLY A 14 -11.35 -21.42 15.06
N PHE A 15 -10.91 -21.05 16.25
CA PHE A 15 -11.10 -19.71 16.79
C PHE A 15 -10.29 -18.75 15.92
N GLU A 16 -10.86 -18.33 14.79
CA GLU A 16 -10.54 -17.02 14.22
C GLU A 16 -11.14 -16.01 15.19
N GLU A 17 -10.31 -15.58 16.13
CA GLU A 17 -10.57 -14.38 16.91
C GLU A 17 -10.56 -13.22 15.91
N LYS A 18 -11.72 -12.94 15.30
CA LYS A 18 -12.00 -11.65 14.68
C LYS A 18 -11.87 -10.62 15.79
N ILE A 19 -10.66 -10.12 15.98
CA ILE A 19 -10.39 -9.02 16.89
C ILE A 19 -11.28 -7.87 16.39
N GLY A 20 -12.34 -7.60 17.17
CA GLY A 20 -13.30 -6.56 16.84
C GLY A 20 -12.61 -5.20 16.72
N ASN A 21 -13.33 -4.25 16.13
CA ASN A 21 -12.92 -2.85 16.01
C ASN A 21 -12.56 -2.16 17.36
N ASP A 22 -12.76 -2.84 18.49
CA ASP A 22 -12.57 -2.35 19.85
C ASP A 22 -11.22 -2.74 20.48
N HIS A 23 -10.20 -3.07 19.69
CA HIS A 23 -8.85 -3.24 20.23
C HIS A 23 -8.28 -1.85 20.59
N PRO A 24 -7.99 -1.53 21.87
CA PRO A 24 -7.60 -0.16 22.28
C PRO A 24 -6.37 0.39 21.53
N PHE A 25 -5.45 -0.51 21.18
CA PHE A 25 -4.30 -0.18 20.33
C PHE A 25 -4.71 0.27 18.93
N LEU A 26 -5.67 -0.41 18.27
CA LEU A 26 -6.17 -0.01 16.96
C LEU A 26 -6.90 1.32 17.05
N SER A 27 -7.81 1.50 18.03
CA SER A 27 -8.59 2.73 18.15
C SER A 27 -7.70 3.97 18.27
N SER A 28 -6.67 3.92 19.14
CA SER A 28 -5.75 5.06 19.30
C SER A 28 -4.95 5.39 18.05
N TRP A 29 -4.54 4.39 17.26
CA TRP A 29 -3.79 4.62 16.03
C TRP A 29 -4.68 4.98 14.84
N LYS A 30 -5.89 4.43 14.78
CA LYS A 30 -6.86 4.70 13.73
C LYS A 30 -7.18 6.18 13.68
N ASP A 31 -7.52 6.81 14.82
CA ASP A 31 -7.84 8.23 14.85
C ASP A 31 -6.65 9.10 14.42
N LYS A 32 -5.42 8.73 14.82
CA LYS A 32 -4.21 9.43 14.41
C LYS A 32 -3.93 9.31 12.92
N ILE A 33 -4.05 8.09 12.36
CA ILE A 33 -3.87 7.85 10.92
C ILE A 33 -4.92 8.62 10.13
N MET A 34 -6.19 8.57 10.56
CA MET A 34 -7.28 9.31 9.92
C MET A 34 -7.01 10.82 9.92
N LYS A 35 -6.55 11.37 11.06
CA LYS A 35 -6.15 12.77 11.19
C LYS A 35 -4.99 13.11 10.26
N SER A 36 -3.94 12.29 10.22
CA SER A 36 -2.79 12.52 9.34
C SER A 36 -3.15 12.47 7.85
N PHE A 37 -4.05 11.58 7.44
CA PHE A 37 -4.53 11.56 6.05
C PHE A 37 -5.30 12.84 5.72
N HIS A 38 -6.15 13.32 6.64
CA HIS A 38 -6.84 14.59 6.45
C HIS A 38 -5.88 15.78 6.34
N GLU A 39 -4.89 15.86 7.24
CA GLU A 39 -3.86 16.92 7.23
C GLU A 39 -3.04 16.91 5.94
N VAL A 40 -2.61 15.73 5.47
CA VAL A 40 -1.87 15.60 4.20
C VAL A 40 -2.71 16.07 3.01
N ASP A 41 -4.00 15.73 2.95
CA ASP A 41 -4.87 16.16 1.85
C ASP A 41 -5.13 17.68 1.91
N GLU A 42 -5.32 18.25 3.10
CA GLU A 42 -5.49 19.71 3.29
C GLU A 42 -4.21 20.48 2.91
N GLU A 43 -3.03 19.97 3.30
CA GLU A 43 -1.74 20.53 2.90
C GLU A 43 -1.55 20.49 1.37
N LEU A 44 -1.95 19.39 0.71
CA LEU A 44 -1.92 19.26 -0.75
C LEU A 44 -2.88 20.23 -1.46
N GLU A 45 -4.02 20.57 -0.85
CA GLU A 45 -4.95 21.57 -1.40
C GLU A 45 -4.38 23.00 -1.30
N GLY A 46 -3.67 23.27 -0.20
CA GLY A 46 -3.08 24.57 0.10
C GLY A 46 -1.75 24.86 -0.61
N ASP A 47 -1.02 23.82 -1.04
CA ASP A 47 0.29 23.96 -1.66
C ASP A 47 0.21 24.22 -3.17
N ALA A 48 0.25 25.51 -3.55
CA ALA A 48 0.24 25.94 -4.95
C ALA A 48 1.47 25.52 -5.77
N SER A 49 2.50 24.94 -5.15
CA SER A 49 3.68 24.41 -5.87
C SER A 49 3.45 23.01 -6.45
N ILE A 50 2.38 22.32 -6.02
CA ILE A 50 1.98 21.00 -6.48
C ILE A 50 0.68 21.13 -7.25
N GLU A 51 0.63 20.60 -8.48
CA GLU A 51 -0.65 20.48 -9.19
C GLU A 51 -1.42 19.28 -8.60
N SER A 52 -2.37 19.53 -7.71
CA SER A 52 -3.20 18.53 -7.03
C SER A 52 -4.69 18.56 -7.43
N TYR A 53 -5.09 19.49 -8.31
CA TYR A 53 -6.49 19.63 -8.74
C TYR A 53 -6.94 18.50 -9.66
N CYS A 54 -6.13 18.17 -10.66
CA CYS A 54 -6.35 17.06 -11.60
C CYS A 54 -5.32 15.93 -11.44
N SER A 55 -4.50 15.99 -10.39
CA SER A 55 -3.56 14.92 -10.05
C SER A 55 -3.84 14.41 -8.65
N GLY A 56 -3.83 13.10 -8.49
CA GLY A 56 -3.96 12.45 -7.20
C GLY A 56 -3.05 11.25 -7.06
N THR A 57 -3.11 10.64 -5.88
CA THR A 57 -2.32 9.44 -5.59
C THR A 57 -3.03 8.50 -4.63
N THR A 58 -2.73 7.20 -4.79
CA THR A 58 -3.12 6.16 -3.83
C THR A 58 -2.12 6.06 -2.70
N THR A 59 -2.48 5.33 -1.65
CA THR A 59 -1.55 4.93 -0.60
C THR A 59 -1.98 3.62 0.00
N VAL A 60 -1.05 2.69 0.08
CA VAL A 60 -1.14 1.54 1.00
C VAL A 60 0.07 1.60 1.93
N SER A 61 -0.17 1.55 3.24
CA SER A 61 0.90 1.68 4.23
C SER A 61 0.68 0.72 5.40
N ILE A 62 1.80 0.34 6.02
CA ILE A 62 1.82 -0.55 7.20
C ILE A 62 2.66 0.12 8.30
N LEU A 63 2.02 0.35 9.44
CA LEU A 63 2.70 0.67 10.69
C LEU A 63 2.88 -0.61 11.51
N ARG A 64 4.13 -0.97 11.78
CA ARG A 64 4.48 -2.15 12.58
C ARG A 64 5.00 -1.77 13.96
N LYS A 65 4.40 -2.34 15.01
CA LYS A 65 4.92 -2.32 16.39
C LYS A 65 5.00 -3.74 16.95
N GLY A 66 6.19 -4.33 16.93
CA GLY A 66 6.38 -5.73 17.32
C GLY A 66 5.63 -6.69 16.38
N GLU A 67 4.66 -7.42 16.92
CA GLU A 67 3.76 -8.31 16.17
C GLU A 67 2.50 -7.60 15.65
N HIS A 68 2.29 -6.34 16.00
CA HIS A 68 1.07 -5.62 15.63
C HIS A 68 1.27 -4.86 14.32
N LEU A 69 0.44 -5.15 13.32
CA LEU A 69 0.34 -4.38 12.09
C LEU A 69 -0.95 -3.57 12.09
N ILE A 70 -0.81 -2.29 11.78
CA ILE A 70 -1.92 -1.41 11.42
C ILE A 70 -1.72 -1.08 9.94
N ILE A 71 -2.72 -1.39 9.14
CA ILE A 71 -2.68 -1.25 7.69
C ILE A 71 -3.67 -0.15 7.31
N SER A 72 -3.24 0.81 6.50
CA SER A 72 -4.11 1.85 5.95
C SER A 72 -4.08 1.82 4.44
N ASN A 73 -5.25 1.80 3.82
CA ASN A 73 -5.43 1.83 2.38
C ASN A 73 -6.27 3.03 1.93
N LEU A 74 -5.84 3.65 0.85
CA LEU A 74 -6.49 4.74 0.15
C LEU A 74 -6.33 4.50 -1.35
N GLY A 75 -7.41 4.06 -2.01
CA GLY A 75 -7.40 3.70 -3.43
C GLY A 75 -7.27 2.19 -3.65
N ASP A 76 -6.63 1.81 -4.75
CA ASP A 76 -6.58 0.45 -5.29
C ASP A 76 -5.18 -0.19 -5.33
N SER A 77 -4.19 0.47 -4.74
CA SER A 77 -3.02 -0.24 -4.23
C SER A 77 -3.44 -1.28 -3.18
N ARG A 78 -2.67 -2.35 -3.03
CA ARG A 78 -3.07 -3.51 -2.19
C ARG A 78 -1.92 -4.06 -1.36
N ALA A 79 -2.25 -4.49 -0.14
CA ALA A 79 -1.38 -5.27 0.72
C ALA A 79 -1.84 -6.74 0.80
N VAL A 80 -0.90 -7.67 0.59
CA VAL A 80 -1.14 -9.12 0.61
C VAL A 80 -0.13 -9.80 1.52
N LEU A 81 -0.63 -10.50 2.54
CA LEU A 81 0.15 -11.30 3.47
C LEU A 81 0.38 -12.70 2.90
N CYS A 82 1.61 -13.18 2.99
CA CYS A 82 1.95 -14.58 2.84
C CYS A 82 1.99 -15.23 4.23
N THR A 83 1.15 -16.23 4.44
CA THR A 83 1.13 -17.02 5.67
C THR A 83 1.03 -18.51 5.34
N ARG A 84 1.16 -19.35 6.36
CA ARG A 84 1.07 -20.81 6.23
C ARG A 84 -0.21 -21.34 6.82
N ASP A 85 -0.86 -22.24 6.10
CA ASP A 85 -1.98 -23.01 6.65
C ASP A 85 -1.49 -24.12 7.61
N ASP A 86 -2.43 -24.92 8.13
CA ASP A 86 -2.12 -26.01 9.06
C ASP A 86 -1.37 -27.19 8.40
N LYS A 87 -1.27 -27.19 7.07
CA LYS A 87 -0.53 -28.18 6.26
C LYS A 87 0.81 -27.64 5.76
N ASP A 88 1.27 -26.53 6.36
CA ASP A 88 2.51 -25.84 6.01
C ASP A 88 2.54 -25.31 4.55
N GLN A 89 1.39 -25.17 3.90
CA GLN A 89 1.27 -24.63 2.54
C GLN A 89 1.20 -23.10 2.58
N LEU A 90 1.84 -22.45 1.61
CA LEU A 90 1.78 -21.00 1.45
C LEU A 90 0.38 -20.60 0.97
N ILE A 91 -0.25 -19.69 1.69
CA ILE A 91 -1.53 -19.08 1.32
C ILE A 91 -1.38 -17.56 1.28
N SER A 92 -2.13 -16.92 0.38
CA SER A 92 -2.22 -15.46 0.31
C SER A 92 -3.47 -14.97 1.05
N GLU A 93 -3.28 -14.02 1.96
CA GLU A 93 -4.34 -13.35 2.71
C GLU A 93 -4.31 -11.86 2.32
N GLN A 94 -5.35 -11.37 1.66
CA GLN A 94 -5.45 -9.96 1.28
C GLN A 94 -5.84 -9.11 2.51
N LEU A 95 -4.99 -8.16 2.87
CA LEU A 95 -5.15 -7.34 4.09
C LEU A 95 -5.96 -6.06 3.86
N THR A 96 -6.12 -5.64 2.60
CA THR A 96 -6.80 -4.40 2.21
C THR A 96 -7.85 -4.68 1.14
N VAL A 97 -8.95 -3.92 1.14
CA VAL A 97 -9.91 -3.93 0.04
C VAL A 97 -9.52 -2.84 -0.95
N ASP A 98 -9.45 -3.18 -2.24
CA ASP A 98 -9.25 -2.19 -3.30
C ASP A 98 -10.49 -1.31 -3.40
N LEU A 99 -10.35 -0.02 -3.14
CA LEU A 99 -11.46 0.91 -2.99
C LEU A 99 -11.97 1.37 -4.36
N LYS A 100 -12.59 0.45 -5.10
CA LYS A 100 -13.15 0.70 -6.44
C LYS A 100 -14.54 1.39 -6.36
N PRO A 101 -14.89 2.24 -7.34
CA PRO A 101 -16.15 3.02 -7.31
C PRO A 101 -17.45 2.21 -7.25
N ASN A 102 -17.44 0.95 -7.69
CA ASN A 102 -18.61 0.08 -7.73
C ASN A 102 -18.86 -0.69 -6.42
N LEU A 103 -18.00 -0.55 -5.40
CA LEU A 103 -18.27 -1.11 -4.08
C LEU A 103 -19.55 -0.46 -3.51
N PRO A 104 -20.47 -1.21 -2.88
CA PRO A 104 -21.79 -0.69 -2.51
C PRO A 104 -21.76 0.63 -1.72
N GLY A 105 -20.93 0.72 -0.67
CA GLY A 105 -20.82 1.94 0.15
C GLY A 105 -20.08 3.09 -0.55
N GLU A 106 -19.11 2.77 -1.42
CA GLU A 106 -18.40 3.80 -2.19
C GLU A 106 -19.33 4.38 -3.26
N MET A 107 -20.05 3.52 -4.00
CA MET A 107 -21.01 3.91 -5.02
C MET A 107 -22.16 4.73 -4.44
N GLU A 108 -22.68 4.34 -3.27
CA GLU A 108 -23.72 5.10 -2.56
C GLU A 108 -23.24 6.52 -2.22
N ARG A 109 -22.04 6.64 -1.64
CA ARG A 109 -21.42 7.94 -1.35
C ARG A 109 -21.28 8.78 -2.62
N ILE A 110 -20.68 8.23 -3.68
CA ILE A 110 -20.44 8.95 -4.94
C ILE A 110 -21.75 9.48 -5.54
N LYS A 111 -22.79 8.63 -5.60
CA LYS A 111 -24.11 9.03 -6.11
C LYS A 111 -24.79 10.07 -5.23
N SER A 112 -24.62 10.00 -3.91
CA SER A 112 -25.16 11.00 -2.97
C SER A 112 -24.53 12.38 -3.16
N CYS A 113 -23.29 12.41 -3.65
CA CYS A 113 -22.54 13.61 -4.05
C CYS A 113 -22.73 13.97 -5.54
N GLN A 114 -23.77 13.45 -6.20
CA GLN A 114 -24.08 13.69 -7.62
C GLN A 114 -23.03 13.15 -8.62
N GLY A 115 -21.95 12.53 -8.17
CA GLY A 115 -20.98 11.85 -9.03
C GLY A 115 -21.59 10.64 -9.74
N ARG A 116 -21.08 10.31 -10.92
CA ARG A 116 -21.48 9.12 -11.67
C ARG A 116 -20.48 7.99 -11.47
N VAL A 117 -20.99 6.76 -11.43
CA VAL A 117 -20.19 5.53 -11.38
C VAL A 117 -20.49 4.71 -12.62
N LEU A 118 -19.58 4.72 -13.59
CA LEU A 118 -19.75 4.08 -14.89
C LEU A 118 -18.41 3.51 -15.37
N ALA A 119 -18.46 2.41 -16.10
CA ALA A 119 -17.32 1.87 -16.84
C ALA A 119 -17.31 2.42 -18.28
N MET A 120 -16.14 2.45 -18.91
CA MET A 120 -16.04 2.79 -20.34
C MET A 120 -16.39 1.57 -21.20
N ASP A 121 -16.92 1.78 -22.40
CA ASP A 121 -17.28 0.70 -23.33
C ASP A 121 -16.11 -0.24 -23.65
N LYS A 122 -14.89 0.31 -23.75
CA LYS A 122 -13.67 -0.47 -24.01
C LYS A 122 -13.15 -1.22 -22.79
N GLU A 123 -13.58 -0.85 -21.59
CA GLU A 123 -13.14 -1.39 -20.30
C GLU A 123 -14.33 -1.63 -19.37
N PRO A 124 -15.27 -2.54 -19.72
CA PRO A 124 -16.56 -2.69 -19.03
C PRO A 124 -16.43 -3.14 -17.57
N ASN A 125 -15.25 -3.61 -17.16
CA ASN A 125 -14.97 -4.07 -15.81
C ASN A 125 -14.26 -3.00 -14.94
N VAL A 126 -13.89 -1.85 -15.51
CA VAL A 126 -13.19 -0.77 -14.81
C VAL A 126 -14.16 0.37 -14.55
N TYR A 127 -14.74 0.38 -13.36
CA TYR A 127 -15.65 1.45 -12.93
C TYR A 127 -14.88 2.69 -12.54
N ARG A 128 -15.38 3.84 -12.98
CA ARG A 128 -14.75 5.14 -12.79
C ARG A 128 -15.74 6.13 -12.16
N ILE A 129 -15.19 7.10 -11.41
CA ILE A 129 -15.90 8.30 -10.99
C ILE A 129 -15.85 9.31 -12.12
N TRP A 130 -17.02 9.87 -12.44
CA TRP A 130 -17.17 10.95 -13.40
C TRP A 130 -17.94 12.11 -12.79
N MET A 131 -17.68 13.32 -13.29
CA MET A 131 -18.51 14.48 -12.99
C MET A 131 -19.97 14.26 -13.47
N PRO A 132 -20.96 14.96 -12.89
CA PRO A 132 -22.37 14.76 -13.20
C PRO A 132 -22.69 14.93 -14.69
N ASP A 133 -22.15 15.98 -15.30
CA ASP A 133 -22.49 16.42 -16.66
C ASP A 133 -21.36 16.20 -17.68
N GLU A 134 -20.20 15.69 -17.25
CA GLU A 134 -19.01 15.55 -18.08
C GLU A 134 -18.34 14.18 -17.89
N ASP A 135 -17.90 13.56 -18.99
CA ASP A 135 -17.12 12.31 -18.98
C ASP A 135 -15.63 12.58 -18.71
N CYS A 136 -15.34 13.34 -17.64
CA CYS A 136 -13.99 13.55 -17.13
C CYS A 136 -14.00 13.76 -15.60
N PRO A 137 -12.85 13.55 -14.92
CA PRO A 137 -11.60 12.98 -15.44
C PRO A 137 -11.65 11.45 -15.63
N GLY A 138 -12.58 10.73 -15.00
CA GLY A 138 -12.71 9.27 -15.14
C GLY A 138 -11.77 8.47 -14.23
N LEU A 139 -11.83 8.70 -12.93
CA LEU A 139 -10.94 8.10 -11.93
C LEU A 139 -11.36 6.67 -11.54
N ALA A 140 -10.48 5.68 -11.69
CA ALA A 140 -10.78 4.24 -11.51
C ALA A 140 -10.84 3.75 -10.04
N MET A 141 -10.71 4.67 -9.09
CA MET A 141 -10.70 4.43 -7.65
C MET A 141 -11.59 5.46 -6.95
N SER A 142 -12.06 5.13 -5.76
CA SER A 142 -13.05 5.92 -5.03
C SER A 142 -12.50 6.73 -3.86
N ARG A 143 -11.22 6.55 -3.56
CA ARG A 143 -10.49 7.28 -2.53
C ARG A 143 -9.08 7.56 -3.00
N ALA A 144 -8.61 8.79 -2.80
CA ALA A 144 -7.29 9.25 -3.18
C ALA A 144 -6.95 10.55 -2.45
N PHE A 145 -5.66 10.85 -2.36
CA PHE A 145 -5.18 12.21 -2.11
C PHE A 145 -5.19 13.02 -3.39
N GLY A 146 -5.34 14.34 -3.30
CA GLY A 146 -5.43 15.19 -4.49
C GLY A 146 -6.69 14.90 -5.30
N ASP A 147 -6.65 15.05 -6.62
CA ASP A 147 -7.83 14.97 -7.50
C ASP A 147 -8.98 15.87 -6.97
N PHE A 148 -8.65 17.10 -6.56
CA PHE A 148 -9.64 18.02 -5.96
C PHE A 148 -10.85 18.30 -6.85
N CYS A 149 -10.69 18.18 -8.17
CA CYS A 149 -11.79 18.25 -9.13
C CYS A 149 -12.91 17.21 -8.89
N LEU A 150 -12.64 16.14 -8.14
CA LEU A 150 -13.59 15.05 -7.85
C LEU A 150 -14.06 14.98 -6.39
N LYS A 151 -13.51 15.80 -5.49
CA LYS A 151 -13.85 15.73 -4.04
C LYS A 151 -15.31 16.04 -3.78
N ASP A 152 -15.85 17.05 -4.48
CA ASP A 152 -17.28 17.42 -4.42
C ASP A 152 -18.20 16.34 -5.00
N PHE A 153 -17.65 15.37 -5.75
CA PHE A 153 -18.39 14.30 -6.42
C PHE A 153 -18.17 12.93 -5.75
N GLY A 154 -17.74 12.93 -4.48
CA GLY A 154 -17.70 11.74 -3.62
C GLY A 154 -16.36 11.00 -3.57
N LEU A 155 -15.31 11.54 -4.19
CA LEU A 155 -13.93 11.16 -3.87
C LEU A 155 -13.57 11.63 -2.47
N ILE A 156 -12.94 10.79 -1.66
CA ILE A 156 -12.51 11.15 -0.29
C ILE A 156 -11.07 10.71 -0.02
N SER A 157 -10.37 11.42 0.85
CA SER A 157 -9.02 11.07 1.35
C SER A 157 -9.04 10.26 2.65
N THR A 158 -10.22 9.83 3.10
CA THR A 158 -10.37 9.00 4.30
C THR A 158 -9.93 7.55 4.04
N PRO A 159 -8.86 7.05 4.70
CA PRO A 159 -8.40 5.69 4.47
C PRO A 159 -9.34 4.63 5.08
N ASP A 160 -9.26 3.41 4.56
CA ASP A 160 -9.69 2.23 5.31
C ASP A 160 -8.54 1.75 6.18
N VAL A 161 -8.79 1.55 7.48
CA VAL A 161 -7.76 1.20 8.46
C VAL A 161 -8.09 -0.13 9.12
N THR A 162 -7.23 -1.12 8.92
CA THR A 162 -7.38 -2.47 9.44
C THR A 162 -6.21 -2.84 10.36
N TYR A 163 -6.39 -3.93 11.10
CA TYR A 163 -5.41 -4.43 12.05
C TYR A 163 -5.19 -5.93 11.84
N ARG A 164 -3.92 -6.34 11.90
CA ARG A 164 -3.53 -7.75 11.88
C ARG A 164 -2.44 -7.99 12.90
N LYS A 165 -2.67 -8.91 13.84
CA LYS A 165 -1.62 -9.43 14.72
C LYS A 165 -0.85 -10.53 14.00
N LEU A 166 0.45 -10.40 13.87
CA LEU A 166 1.34 -11.40 13.28
C LEU A 166 1.40 -12.66 14.13
N THR A 167 1.61 -13.78 13.45
CA THR A 167 1.84 -15.11 14.02
C THR A 167 3.15 -15.67 13.50
N GLN A 168 3.64 -16.77 14.10
CA GLN A 168 4.84 -17.46 13.60
C GLN A 168 4.66 -18.08 12.21
N ARG A 169 3.42 -18.18 11.71
CA ARG A 169 3.11 -18.70 10.37
C ARG A 169 3.30 -17.64 9.28
N ASP A 170 3.23 -16.37 9.65
CA ASP A 170 3.34 -15.24 8.73
C ASP A 170 4.78 -15.08 8.25
N GLU A 171 4.99 -15.08 6.93
CA GLU A 171 6.32 -15.09 6.31
C GLU A 171 6.76 -13.68 5.89
N PHE A 172 5.92 -13.00 5.10
CA PHE A 172 6.15 -11.66 4.57
C PHE A 172 4.85 -11.02 4.12
N VAL A 173 4.84 -9.70 3.95
CA VAL A 173 3.75 -8.95 3.31
C VAL A 173 4.27 -8.22 2.06
N ILE A 174 3.47 -8.22 1.01
CA ILE A 174 3.70 -7.50 -0.24
C ILE A 174 2.79 -6.27 -0.23
N LEU A 175 3.34 -5.09 -0.43
CA LEU A 175 2.58 -3.87 -0.76
C LEU A 175 2.92 -3.53 -2.21
N ALA A 176 1.92 -3.33 -3.05
CA ALA A 176 2.18 -2.95 -4.44
C ALA A 176 1.04 -2.14 -5.05
N THR A 177 1.37 -1.45 -6.15
CA THR A 177 0.40 -0.76 -7.02
C THR A 177 -0.36 -1.75 -7.89
N ASP A 178 -1.47 -1.30 -8.47
CA ASP A 178 -2.29 -2.00 -9.46
C ASP A 178 -1.52 -2.46 -10.69
N GLY A 179 -0.45 -1.76 -11.09
CA GLY A 179 0.53 -2.25 -12.08
C GLY A 179 1.05 -3.67 -11.82
N ILE A 180 0.99 -4.17 -10.57
CA ILE A 180 1.22 -5.59 -10.24
C ILE A 180 -0.09 -6.38 -10.22
N TRP A 181 -1.10 -5.89 -9.51
CA TRP A 181 -2.32 -6.63 -9.19
C TRP A 181 -3.29 -6.83 -10.35
N ASP A 182 -3.22 -5.98 -11.38
CA ASP A 182 -4.02 -6.10 -12.59
C ASP A 182 -3.56 -7.28 -13.46
N VAL A 183 -2.30 -7.71 -13.31
CA VAL A 183 -1.70 -8.75 -14.14
C VAL A 183 -1.27 -9.99 -13.37
N LEU A 184 -1.14 -9.93 -12.05
CA LEU A 184 -0.80 -11.06 -11.19
C LEU A 184 -1.84 -11.24 -10.08
N SER A 185 -2.30 -12.47 -9.88
CA SER A 185 -3.11 -12.82 -8.72
C SER A 185 -2.29 -12.78 -7.43
N ASN A 186 -2.98 -12.63 -6.29
CA ASN A 186 -2.37 -12.67 -4.96
C ASN A 186 -1.51 -13.93 -4.75
N ASN A 187 -2.01 -15.09 -5.21
CA ASN A 187 -1.29 -16.35 -5.11
C ASN A 187 -0.04 -16.36 -5.99
N GLU A 188 -0.11 -15.91 -7.25
CA GLU A 188 1.06 -15.84 -8.13
C GLU A 188 2.13 -14.93 -7.54
N ALA A 189 1.77 -13.74 -7.06
CA ALA A 189 2.70 -12.81 -6.44
C ALA A 189 3.40 -13.42 -5.21
N VAL A 190 2.64 -14.07 -4.32
CA VAL A 190 3.19 -14.77 -3.16
C VAL A 190 4.15 -15.88 -3.58
N HIS A 191 3.82 -16.70 -4.58
CA HIS A 191 4.70 -17.77 -5.05
C HIS A 191 5.98 -17.23 -5.70
N ILE A 192 5.88 -16.15 -6.47
CA ILE A 192 7.05 -15.48 -7.06
C ILE A 192 7.99 -15.01 -5.95
N VAL A 193 7.48 -14.25 -4.96
CA VAL A 193 8.29 -13.74 -3.85
C VAL A 193 8.88 -14.87 -3.01
N ALA A 194 8.10 -15.91 -2.70
CA ALA A 194 8.54 -17.06 -1.91
C ALA A 194 9.60 -17.92 -2.64
N SER A 195 9.58 -17.97 -3.98
CA SER A 195 10.56 -18.71 -4.78
C SER A 195 11.93 -18.01 -4.90
N THR A 196 12.05 -16.78 -4.40
CA THR A 196 13.27 -15.98 -4.57
C THR A 196 14.40 -16.52 -3.69
N LYS A 197 15.59 -16.69 -4.28
CA LYS A 197 16.79 -17.15 -3.54
C LYS A 197 17.33 -16.08 -2.58
N LYS A 198 17.18 -14.81 -2.94
CA LYS A 198 17.64 -13.65 -2.17
C LYS A 198 16.49 -12.68 -2.00
N ARG A 199 16.21 -12.27 -0.76
CA ARG A 199 15.13 -11.33 -0.42
C ARG A 199 15.30 -9.97 -1.07
N SER A 200 16.52 -9.49 -1.19
CA SER A 200 16.86 -8.25 -1.89
C SER A 200 16.48 -8.26 -3.38
N LEU A 201 16.26 -9.44 -3.99
CA LEU A 201 15.81 -9.57 -5.37
C LEU A 201 14.30 -9.79 -5.50
N ALA A 202 13.56 -9.94 -4.39
CA ALA A 202 12.17 -10.35 -4.43
C ALA A 202 11.27 -9.33 -5.13
N ALA A 203 11.38 -8.06 -4.75
CA ALA A 203 10.60 -6.98 -5.37
C ALA A 203 10.92 -6.86 -6.87
N LYS A 204 12.22 -6.89 -7.23
CA LYS A 204 12.66 -6.86 -8.63
C LYS A 204 12.07 -8.02 -9.44
N LEU A 205 12.13 -9.24 -8.91
CA LEU A 205 11.60 -10.41 -9.62
C LEU A 205 10.08 -10.30 -9.81
N LEU A 206 9.35 -9.79 -8.81
CA LEU A 206 7.91 -9.59 -8.92
C LEU A 206 7.57 -8.57 -10.01
N VAL A 207 8.27 -7.43 -10.04
CA VAL A 207 8.13 -6.42 -11.11
C VAL A 207 8.46 -7.02 -12.49
N ASP A 208 9.58 -7.75 -12.62
CA ASP A 208 9.97 -8.38 -13.89
C ASP A 208 8.95 -9.40 -14.40
N GLN A 209 8.21 -10.07 -13.49
CA GLN A 209 7.12 -10.99 -13.85
C GLN A 209 5.85 -10.22 -14.24
N ALA A 210 5.48 -9.16 -13.51
CA ALA A 210 4.34 -8.32 -13.84
C ALA A 210 4.50 -7.66 -15.22
N VAL A 211 5.67 -7.07 -15.51
CA VAL A 211 5.99 -6.48 -16.82
C VAL A 211 5.87 -7.51 -17.95
N ARG A 212 6.25 -8.77 -17.72
CA ARG A 212 6.04 -9.85 -18.70
C ARG A 212 4.57 -10.22 -18.85
N ALA A 213 3.82 -10.28 -17.74
CA ALA A 213 2.40 -10.56 -17.76
C ALA A 213 1.60 -9.47 -18.50
N TRP A 214 1.95 -8.18 -18.33
CA TRP A 214 1.39 -7.08 -19.12
C TRP A 214 1.55 -7.29 -20.62
N ARG A 215 2.78 -7.57 -21.08
CA ARG A 215 3.07 -7.81 -22.51
C ARG A 215 2.30 -8.99 -23.09
N TYR A 216 2.00 -10.00 -22.26
CA TYR A 216 1.30 -11.20 -22.68
C TYR A 216 -0.23 -11.02 -22.67
N LYS A 217 -0.79 -10.48 -21.58
CA LYS A 217 -2.24 -10.32 -21.39
C LYS A 217 -2.80 -9.14 -22.17
N TYR A 218 -2.02 -8.06 -22.29
CA TYR A 218 -2.44 -6.80 -22.89
C TYR A 218 -1.39 -6.30 -23.90
N PRO A 219 -1.14 -7.02 -25.01
CA PRO A 219 -0.04 -6.75 -25.93
C PRO A 219 -0.12 -5.39 -26.63
N SER A 220 -1.31 -4.80 -26.71
CA SER A 220 -1.57 -3.48 -27.30
C SER A 220 -1.67 -2.35 -26.26
N ALA A 221 -1.63 -2.67 -24.96
CA ALA A 221 -1.69 -1.68 -23.90
C ALA A 221 -0.28 -1.22 -23.50
N LYS A 222 -0.18 0.00 -22.99
CA LYS A 222 1.03 0.45 -22.30
C LYS A 222 1.13 -0.31 -20.98
N ILE A 223 2.36 -0.68 -20.62
CA ILE A 223 2.65 -1.26 -19.30
C ILE A 223 2.54 -0.14 -18.27
N ASP A 224 1.81 -0.41 -17.20
CA ASP A 224 1.65 0.51 -16.09
C ASP A 224 2.89 0.57 -15.19
N ASP A 225 2.98 1.60 -14.34
CA ASP A 225 4.05 1.76 -13.38
C ASP A 225 3.95 0.69 -12.27
N CYS A 226 4.99 -0.12 -12.17
CA CYS A 226 5.04 -1.27 -11.26
C CYS A 226 5.90 -0.96 -10.04
N ALA A 227 5.28 -0.72 -8.88
CA ALA A 227 5.99 -0.50 -7.61
C ALA A 227 5.65 -1.59 -6.58
N VAL A 228 6.67 -2.09 -5.86
CA VAL A 228 6.55 -3.20 -4.90
C VAL A 228 7.44 -2.97 -3.68
N ILE A 229 6.91 -3.25 -2.50
CA ILE A 229 7.66 -3.44 -1.26
C ILE A 229 7.38 -4.86 -0.73
N CYS A 230 8.44 -5.62 -0.43
CA CYS A 230 8.34 -6.93 0.22
C CYS A 230 8.93 -6.85 1.64
N LEU A 231 8.08 -6.90 2.66
CA LEU A 231 8.49 -6.85 4.06
C LEU A 231 8.51 -8.27 4.66
N PHE A 232 9.69 -8.83 4.88
CA PHE A 232 9.89 -10.16 5.47
C PHE A 232 9.91 -10.12 7.01
N PHE A 233 9.17 -11.00 7.67
CA PHE A 233 9.07 -11.01 9.14
C PHE A 233 10.11 -11.91 9.82
N LYS A 234 10.45 -13.04 9.19
CA LYS A 234 11.38 -14.02 9.76
C LYS A 234 12.81 -13.72 9.32
N ARG A 235 13.81 -13.94 10.18
CA ARG A 235 15.22 -13.93 9.74
C ARG A 235 15.48 -15.06 8.73
N PRO A 236 16.42 -14.90 7.77
CA PRO A 236 16.84 -16.01 6.94
C PRO A 236 17.34 -17.12 7.86
N ARG A 237 16.84 -18.35 7.70
CA ARG A 237 17.48 -19.48 8.37
C ARG A 237 18.85 -19.64 7.71
N HIS A 238 19.92 -19.30 8.42
CA HIS A 238 21.25 -19.76 8.03
C HIS A 238 21.17 -21.29 8.04
N LEU A 239 21.33 -21.90 6.87
CA LEU A 239 21.64 -23.32 6.82
C LEU A 239 22.96 -23.46 7.57
N LEU A 240 22.91 -23.95 8.81
CA LEU A 240 24.09 -24.41 9.52
C LEU A 240 24.73 -25.44 8.59
N THR A 241 25.88 -25.07 8.02
CA THR A 241 26.76 -26.00 7.34
C THR A 241 26.94 -27.17 8.29
N LYS A 242 26.52 -28.37 7.89
CA LYS A 242 26.85 -29.59 8.64
C LYS A 242 28.37 -29.61 8.76
N SER A 243 28.90 -29.28 9.95
CA SER A 243 30.27 -29.59 10.29
C SER A 243 30.39 -31.11 10.25
N ILE A 244 31.03 -31.63 9.20
CA ILE A 244 31.57 -32.98 9.20
C ILE A 244 32.78 -32.94 10.13
N SER A 245 32.58 -33.34 11.36
CA SER A 245 33.66 -33.73 12.27
C SER A 245 33.42 -35.18 12.64
N GLU A 246 33.78 -36.09 11.73
CA GLU A 246 34.10 -37.46 12.10
C GLU A 246 35.47 -37.82 11.53
N VAL A 247 36.27 -38.35 12.44
CA VAL A 247 37.71 -38.54 12.41
C VAL A 247 38.06 -39.77 11.58
N THR A 248 38.93 -39.66 10.59
CA THR A 248 39.89 -40.73 10.24
C THR A 248 41.07 -40.14 9.44
N GLU A 249 42.30 -40.36 9.93
CA GLU A 249 43.57 -40.17 9.21
C GLU A 249 44.34 -41.52 9.25
N PRO A 250 45.44 -41.73 8.47
CA PRO A 250 45.90 -41.05 7.25
C PRO A 250 46.41 -41.99 6.13
N SER A 251 46.56 -41.51 4.90
CA SER A 251 47.60 -42.04 3.97
C SER A 251 47.99 -41.05 2.84
N LEU A 252 49.17 -40.46 3.02
CA LEU A 252 50.27 -40.14 2.08
C LEU A 252 50.02 -39.72 0.60
N ASN A 253 50.62 -38.57 0.29
CA ASN A 253 51.32 -38.12 -0.92
C ASN A 253 50.52 -37.67 -2.16
N HIS A 254 50.49 -36.35 -2.39
CA HIS A 254 51.21 -35.76 -3.53
C HIS A 254 51.36 -34.22 -3.47
N THR A 255 52.56 -33.82 -3.88
CA THR A 255 53.25 -32.56 -4.20
C THR A 255 52.46 -31.26 -4.50
N GLU A 256 52.99 -30.18 -3.90
CA GLU A 256 52.99 -28.72 -4.18
C GLU A 256 52.27 -28.15 -5.42
N VAL A 257 51.62 -26.97 -5.27
CA VAL A 257 52.06 -25.66 -5.82
C VAL A 257 51.08 -24.53 -5.38
N GLY A 258 51.62 -23.43 -4.82
CA GLY A 258 51.23 -22.05 -5.19
C GLY A 258 50.13 -21.30 -4.40
N GLU A 259 50.58 -20.48 -3.45
CA GLU A 259 50.08 -19.18 -2.96
C GLU A 259 48.77 -18.58 -3.52
N HIS A 260 47.85 -18.17 -2.64
CA HIS A 260 47.72 -16.76 -2.20
C HIS A 260 46.51 -16.58 -1.27
N SER A 261 46.80 -16.03 -0.09
CA SER A 261 45.83 -15.62 0.92
C SER A 261 45.09 -14.37 0.46
N TYR A 262 43.76 -14.46 0.34
CA TYR A 262 42.87 -13.30 0.35
C TYR A 262 41.91 -13.43 1.53
N ASN A 263 42.31 -12.81 2.64
CA ASN A 263 41.43 -12.45 3.72
C ASN A 263 40.75 -11.13 3.34
N GLY A 264 39.43 -11.11 3.20
CA GLY A 264 38.69 -9.92 2.78
C GLY A 264 37.19 -10.08 2.98
N ASN A 265 36.75 -9.88 4.22
CA ASN A 265 35.40 -9.53 4.67
C ASN A 265 34.24 -9.70 3.67
N ALA A 266 33.58 -10.86 3.73
CA ALA A 266 32.23 -10.97 3.23
C ALA A 266 31.31 -10.10 4.11
N ILE A 267 30.98 -8.91 3.62
CA ILE A 267 29.86 -8.12 4.15
C ILE A 267 28.62 -9.00 3.98
N THR A 268 28.12 -9.56 5.08
CA THR A 268 26.84 -10.23 5.11
C THR A 268 25.78 -9.15 4.92
N ASP A 269 25.24 -9.05 3.71
CA ASP A 269 24.01 -8.34 3.38
C ASP A 269 22.86 -8.99 4.17
N ASP A 270 22.74 -8.60 5.44
CA ASP A 270 21.70 -9.06 6.35
C ASP A 270 20.38 -8.28 6.17
N GLY A 271 20.33 -7.34 5.22
CA GLY A 271 19.13 -6.91 4.50
C GLY A 271 17.92 -6.55 5.37
N LEU A 272 18.14 -6.11 6.60
CA LEU A 272 17.09 -5.78 7.57
C LEU A 272 16.90 -4.28 7.79
N ASP A 273 17.70 -3.42 7.16
CA ASP A 273 17.55 -1.98 7.32
C ASP A 273 16.59 -1.40 6.27
N THR A 274 15.30 -1.73 6.41
CA THR A 274 14.25 -0.79 5.99
C THR A 274 13.91 0.11 7.19
N VAL A 275 14.89 0.91 7.62
CA VAL A 275 14.67 1.96 8.63
C VAL A 275 14.25 3.22 7.89
N LEU A 276 12.94 3.47 7.81
CA LEU A 276 12.43 4.81 7.54
C LEU A 276 12.73 5.67 8.78
N ASN A 277 13.91 6.28 8.81
CA ASN A 277 14.25 7.29 9.82
C ASN A 277 13.46 8.57 9.50
N CYS A 278 12.23 8.66 10.01
CA CYS A 278 11.53 9.93 10.08
C CYS A 278 12.13 10.71 11.26
N LYS A 279 13.13 11.55 10.97
CA LYS A 279 13.59 12.55 11.94
C LYS A 279 12.52 13.63 12.01
N VAL A 280 11.67 13.56 13.04
CA VAL A 280 10.86 14.72 13.44
C VAL A 280 11.84 15.71 14.05
N GLU A 281 12.15 16.78 13.34
CA GLU A 281 12.87 17.90 13.95
C GLU A 281 11.91 18.63 14.90
N GLU A 282 12.10 18.43 16.20
CA GLU A 282 11.51 19.29 17.22
C GLU A 282 12.04 20.71 17.02
N SER A 283 11.15 21.63 16.66
CA SER A 283 11.45 23.06 16.63
C SER A 283 11.68 23.52 18.07
N PRO A 284 12.80 24.21 18.39
CA PRO A 284 13.03 24.66 19.76
C PRO A 284 12.05 25.76 20.15
N GLU A 285 11.36 25.51 21.26
CA GLU A 285 10.59 26.47 22.03
C GLU A 285 11.41 27.74 22.29
N THR A 286 10.85 28.91 21.97
CA THR A 286 11.35 30.20 22.46
C THR A 286 10.31 30.82 23.39
N ALA A 287 10.63 30.79 24.69
CA ALA A 287 9.94 31.53 25.74
C ALA A 287 10.49 32.98 25.84
N PRO A 288 9.78 33.90 26.51
CA PRO A 288 9.57 35.25 26.00
C PRO A 288 10.60 36.26 26.49
N ASN A 289 10.87 37.28 25.67
CA ASN A 289 11.37 38.56 26.16
C ASN A 289 10.60 39.70 25.50
N GLY A 290 10.01 40.55 26.34
CA GLY A 290 9.24 41.72 25.94
C GLY A 290 10.09 42.87 25.44
N GLY A 291 9.43 43.80 24.75
CA GLY A 291 9.99 45.08 24.32
C GLY A 291 9.12 45.72 23.24
N ASP A 292 8.38 46.74 23.64
CA ASP A 292 7.45 47.56 22.86
C ASP A 292 7.91 47.97 21.45
N ARG A 293 6.96 48.04 20.50
CA ARG A 293 6.56 49.29 19.81
C ARG A 293 5.41 49.08 18.82
N LEU A 294 4.48 50.04 18.86
CA LEU A 294 3.40 50.32 17.91
C LEU A 294 3.86 50.22 16.44
N ASP A 295 3.04 49.63 15.58
CA ASP A 295 2.38 50.42 14.54
C ASP A 295 1.21 49.70 13.85
N SER A 296 0.20 50.52 13.58
CA SER A 296 -1.09 50.21 12.98
C SER A 296 -1.03 49.94 11.48
N ALA A 297 -1.68 48.89 10.99
CA ALA A 297 -2.23 48.87 9.63
C ALA A 297 -3.37 47.85 9.50
N THR A 298 -4.57 48.37 9.31
CA THR A 298 -5.83 47.69 8.99
C THR A 298 -5.76 46.89 7.69
N HIS A 299 -6.10 45.59 7.71
CA HIS A 299 -6.36 44.80 6.50
C HIS A 299 -7.87 44.67 6.28
N ARG A 300 -8.38 45.33 5.23
CA ARG A 300 -9.76 45.14 4.72
C ARG A 300 -9.79 43.93 3.76
N PRO A 301 -10.86 43.12 3.73
CA PRO A 301 -10.99 42.03 2.77
C PRO A 301 -11.36 42.58 1.38
N ARG A 302 -10.60 42.19 0.35
CA ARG A 302 -10.90 42.51 -1.06
C ARG A 302 -11.90 41.50 -1.62
N LYS A 303 -13.05 42.03 -2.06
CA LYS A 303 -14.11 41.33 -2.79
C LYS A 303 -13.60 40.74 -4.11
N ARG A 304 -13.98 39.48 -4.37
CA ARG A 304 -13.91 38.82 -5.69
C ARG A 304 -14.72 39.61 -6.72
N ARG A 305 -14.14 39.87 -7.88
CA ARG A 305 -14.82 40.43 -9.06
C ARG A 305 -14.99 39.31 -10.08
N SER A 306 -16.24 39.03 -10.40
CA SER A 306 -16.67 38.18 -11.51
C SER A 306 -16.40 38.89 -12.84
N GLU A 307 -15.68 38.25 -13.76
CA GLU A 307 -15.66 38.66 -15.16
C GLU A 307 -15.95 37.46 -16.07
N LYS A 308 -17.10 37.56 -16.75
CA LYS A 308 -17.45 36.82 -17.97
C LYS A 308 -16.84 37.52 -19.18
N LYS A 309 -16.29 36.77 -20.13
CA LYS A 309 -16.25 37.06 -21.59
C LYS A 309 -15.77 35.79 -22.31
N ILE A 310 -16.63 35.02 -22.98
CA ILE A 310 -17.13 35.09 -24.37
C ILE A 310 -16.05 34.86 -25.45
N GLU A 311 -16.17 33.68 -26.08
CA GLU A 311 -15.95 33.25 -27.49
C GLU A 311 -14.73 33.72 -28.32
N GLN A 312 -14.01 32.78 -28.96
CA GLN A 312 -14.28 32.33 -30.35
C GLN A 312 -13.28 31.26 -30.84
N VAL A 313 -13.83 30.19 -31.43
CA VAL A 313 -13.52 29.53 -32.73
C VAL A 313 -12.07 29.25 -33.13
N GLY A 314 -11.80 27.97 -33.43
CA GLY A 314 -10.72 27.54 -34.31
C GLY A 314 -10.76 26.03 -34.55
N GLU A 315 -11.37 25.60 -35.65
CA GLU A 315 -11.24 24.25 -36.24
C GLU A 315 -9.77 23.96 -36.58
N TRP A 316 -9.30 22.73 -36.30
CA TRP A 316 -8.69 21.74 -37.22
C TRP A 316 -8.28 20.50 -36.41
#